data_AF-A0A367JM20-F1
#
_entry.id   AF-A0A367JM20-F1
#
_cell.length_a   1.000
_cell.length_b   1.000
_cell.length_c   1.000
_cell.angle_alpha   90.00
_cell.angle_beta   90.00
_cell.angle_gamma   90.00
#
_symmetry.space_group_name_H-M   'P 1'
#
loop_
_entity.id
_entity.type
_entity.pdbx_description
1 polymer ?
#
loop_
_entity_poly.entity_id
_entity_poly.type
_entity_poly.pdbx_seq_one_letter_code
_entity_poly.pdbx_strand_id
1 'polypeptide(L)'
;MIDRMLWNDGPPELCHLHIKHFQFTSIVFLVLQCADQKLIQDLRAKFGEDAVFVMGNWSAPHARYHEPIRGLGFRRLLKKHGFQVFLIDEYKTSRCCPTCHNESLHTFRRIPNPRLYRRERYPTVVCQGLLRCTNLSKCAVAAQ
;
A
#
# COMPACT_ATOMS: atom_id res chain seq x y z
N MET A 1 -20.60 9.72 34.90
CA MET A 1 -19.65 9.16 35.88
C MET A 1 -18.32 9.85 35.60
N ILE A 2 -18.02 10.85 36.43
CA ILE A 2 -16.92 11.81 36.31
C ILE A 2 -15.85 11.34 37.30
N ASP A 3 -14.62 11.12 36.85
CA ASP A 3 -13.41 11.15 37.69
C ASP A 3 -12.43 12.05 36.93
N ARG A 4 -12.14 13.29 37.31
CA ARG A 4 -11.56 13.82 38.55
C ARG A 4 -10.23 13.17 38.94
N MET A 5 -9.24 13.27 38.05
CA MET A 5 -7.82 13.16 38.42
C MET A 5 -7.19 14.54 38.50
N LEU A 6 -6.76 14.86 39.72
CA LEU A 6 -6.02 16.04 40.15
C LEU A 6 -4.74 16.22 39.31
N TRP A 7 -4.57 17.41 38.73
CA TRP A 7 -3.26 17.95 38.32
C TRP A 7 -3.26 19.46 38.63
N ASN A 8 -2.96 19.78 39.88
CA ASN A 8 -2.44 21.10 40.24
C ASN A 8 -0.93 20.94 40.46
N ASP A 9 -0.17 21.96 40.06
CA ASP A 9 1.27 22.19 40.35
C ASP A 9 2.28 21.83 39.23
N GLY A 10 2.05 22.34 38.02
CA GLY A 10 3.08 22.48 36.96
C GLY A 10 3.08 23.88 36.34
N PRO A 11 4.23 24.40 35.85
CA PRO A 11 4.34 25.78 35.38
C PRO A 11 3.37 26.06 34.21
N PRO A 12 2.73 27.24 34.17
CA PRO A 12 1.55 27.52 33.33
C PRO A 12 1.80 27.43 31.81
N GLU A 13 3.05 27.44 31.36
CA GLU A 13 3.41 27.30 29.95
C GLU A 13 3.28 25.86 29.42
N LEU A 14 3.50 24.84 30.27
CA LEU A 14 3.34 23.44 29.86
C LEU A 14 1.86 23.06 29.73
N CYS A 15 1.00 23.57 30.62
CA CYS A 15 -0.45 23.31 30.59
C CYS A 15 -1.11 23.85 29.32
N HIS A 16 -0.70 25.04 28.85
CA HIS A 16 -1.26 25.64 27.63
C HIS A 16 -0.88 24.87 26.36
N LEU A 17 0.35 24.36 26.29
CA LEU A 17 0.79 23.51 25.18
C LEU A 17 0.06 22.16 25.20
N HIS A 18 -0.13 21.57 26.38
CA HIS A 18 -0.82 20.29 26.56
C HIS A 18 -2.31 20.38 26.17
N ILE A 19 -3.01 21.47 26.53
CA ILE A 19 -4.42 21.70 26.17
C ILE A 19 -4.57 21.92 24.65
N LYS A 20 -3.68 22.72 24.03
CA LYS A 20 -3.71 22.96 22.58
C LYS A 20 -3.36 21.69 21.78
N HIS A 21 -2.38 20.91 22.23
CA HIS A 21 -2.02 19.63 21.64
C HIS A 21 -3.16 18.60 21.76
N PHE A 22 -3.87 18.59 22.90
CA PHE A 22 -5.02 17.70 23.12
C PHE A 22 -6.24 18.08 22.26
N GLN A 23 -6.52 19.38 22.09
CA GLN A 23 -7.61 19.83 21.20
C GLN A 23 -7.29 19.59 19.71
N PHE A 24 -6.04 19.80 19.30
CA PHE A 24 -5.62 19.59 17.91
C PHE A 24 -5.62 18.10 17.52
N THR A 25 -5.12 17.23 18.40
CA THR A 25 -5.14 15.77 18.18
C THR A 25 -6.58 15.23 18.12
N SER A 26 -7.50 15.78 18.90
CA SER A 26 -8.92 15.39 18.91
C SER A 26 -9.64 15.73 17.59
N ILE A 27 -9.41 16.92 17.02
CA ILE A 27 -10.05 17.33 15.75
C ILE A 27 -9.49 16.50 14.58
N VAL A 28 -8.16 16.32 14.50
CA VAL A 28 -7.52 15.52 13.44
C VAL A 28 -8.02 14.08 13.48
N PHE A 29 -8.19 13.52 14.69
CA PHE A 29 -8.74 12.18 14.89
C PHE A 29 -10.19 12.07 14.37
N LEU A 30 -11.05 13.04 14.67
CA LEU A 30 -12.43 13.07 14.18
C LEU A 30 -12.50 13.21 12.65
N VAL A 31 -11.68 14.06 12.05
CA VAL A 31 -11.62 14.23 10.58
C VAL A 31 -11.18 12.94 9.90
N LEU A 32 -10.20 12.23 10.46
CA LEU A 32 -9.76 10.94 9.95
C LEU A 32 -10.88 9.89 10.05
N GLN A 33 -11.64 9.85 11.14
CA GLN A 33 -12.77 8.95 11.28
C GLN A 33 -13.86 9.20 10.23
N CYS A 34 -14.20 10.46 9.95
CA CYS A 34 -15.17 10.80 8.89
C CYS A 34 -14.66 10.37 7.51
N ALA A 35 -13.39 10.59 7.22
CA ALA A 35 -12.78 10.18 5.95
C ALA A 35 -12.77 8.65 5.80
N ASP A 36 -12.42 7.92 6.87
CA ASP A 36 -12.43 6.47 6.92
C ASP A 36 -13.86 5.92 6.72
N GLN A 37 -14.87 6.50 7.37
CA GLN A 37 -16.26 6.11 7.19
C GLN A 37 -16.73 6.31 5.74
N LYS A 38 -16.40 7.45 5.14
CA LYS A 38 -16.72 7.73 3.74
C LYS A 38 -16.07 6.71 2.81
N LEU A 39 -14.79 6.41 3.04
CA LEU A 39 -14.06 5.39 2.27
C LEU A 39 -14.75 4.03 2.34
N ILE A 40 -15.19 3.60 3.53
CA ILE A 40 -15.90 2.34 3.72
C ILE A 40 -17.24 2.32 3.00
N GLN A 41 -18.00 3.41 3.05
CA GLN A 41 -19.26 3.54 2.32
C GLN A 41 -19.05 3.45 0.80
N ASP A 42 -18.05 4.17 0.28
CA ASP A 42 -17.69 4.15 -1.14
C ASP A 42 -17.26 2.74 -1.58
N LEU A 43 -16.50 2.02 -0.74
CA LEU A 43 -16.10 0.64 -1.00
C LEU A 43 -17.30 -0.31 -1.07
N ARG A 44 -18.24 -0.21 -0.13
CA ARG A 44 -19.46 -1.02 -0.12
C ARG A 44 -20.36 -0.70 -1.30
N ALA A 45 -20.53 0.57 -1.63
CA ALA A 45 -21.31 1.00 -2.79
C ALA A 45 -20.70 0.47 -4.10
N LYS A 46 -19.37 0.40 -4.19
CA LYS A 46 -18.68 -0.02 -5.42
C LYS A 46 -18.56 -1.53 -5.58
N PHE A 47 -18.29 -2.27 -4.50
CA PHE A 47 -17.94 -3.69 -4.55
C PHE A 47 -18.99 -4.60 -3.88
N GLY A 48 -19.99 -4.04 -3.20
CA GLY A 48 -20.97 -4.79 -2.42
C GLY A 48 -20.53 -5.05 -0.97
N GLU A 49 -21.45 -5.57 -0.16
CA GLU A 49 -21.21 -5.92 1.24
C GLU A 49 -20.34 -7.20 1.38
N ASP A 50 -20.45 -8.14 0.44
CA ASP A 50 -19.70 -9.41 0.45
C ASP A 50 -18.30 -9.30 -0.17
N ALA A 51 -17.78 -8.08 -0.34
CA ALA A 51 -16.49 -7.84 -0.98
C ALA A 51 -15.35 -8.45 -0.16
N VAL A 52 -14.48 -9.21 -0.85
CA VAL A 52 -13.25 -9.77 -0.29
C VAL A 52 -12.06 -8.99 -0.81
N PHE A 53 -11.24 -8.47 0.09
CA PHE A 53 -10.00 -7.77 -0.26
C PHE A 53 -8.80 -8.71 -0.18
N VAL A 54 -8.08 -8.81 -1.29
CA VAL A 54 -6.85 -9.60 -1.38
C VAL A 54 -5.70 -8.63 -1.62
N MET A 55 -4.71 -8.65 -0.73
CA MET A 55 -3.57 -7.73 -0.77
C MET A 55 -2.25 -8.49 -0.77
N GLY A 56 -1.24 -7.91 -1.40
CA GLY A 56 0.14 -8.37 -1.28
C GLY A 56 0.72 -8.16 0.11
N ASN A 57 1.57 -9.08 0.55
CA ASN A 57 2.39 -8.92 1.74
C ASN A 57 3.68 -8.10 1.50
N TRP A 58 3.96 -7.68 0.27
CA TRP A 58 5.17 -6.94 -0.06
C TRP A 58 5.26 -5.62 0.70
N SER A 59 6.47 -5.34 1.19
CA SER A 59 6.80 -4.10 1.89
C SER A 59 8.14 -3.59 1.39
N ALA A 60 8.24 -2.28 1.18
CA ALA A 60 9.50 -1.61 0.94
C ALA A 60 9.85 -0.67 2.10
N PRO A 61 11.15 -0.38 2.29
CA PRO A 61 11.58 0.72 3.14
C PRO A 61 10.91 2.02 2.71
N HIS A 62 10.64 2.88 3.68
CA HIS A 62 10.09 4.21 3.43
C HIS A 62 11.02 5.02 2.51
N ALA A 63 10.54 5.37 1.31
CA ALA A 63 11.29 6.23 0.41
C ALA A 63 11.35 7.65 1.00
N ARG A 64 12.54 8.29 1.01
CA ARG A 64 12.67 9.67 1.54
C ARG A 64 11.74 10.61 0.78
N TYR A 65 11.08 11.51 1.50
CA TYR A 65 10.14 12.50 0.96
C TYR A 65 8.85 11.94 0.34
N HIS A 66 8.55 10.66 0.54
CA HIS A 66 7.27 10.06 0.18
C HIS A 66 6.43 9.76 1.42
N GLU A 67 5.10 9.71 1.27
CA GLU A 67 4.21 9.31 2.37
C GLU A 67 4.46 7.83 2.72
N PRO A 68 4.42 7.44 4.02
CA PRO A 68 4.51 6.05 4.41
C PRO A 68 3.39 5.20 3.79
N ILE A 69 3.73 3.98 3.36
CA ILE A 69 2.74 3.03 2.86
C ILE A 69 1.81 2.63 4.02
N ARG A 70 0.54 3.06 3.99
CA ARG A 70 -0.46 2.82 5.04
C ARG A 70 -1.02 1.38 5.06
N GLY A 71 -0.20 0.37 4.77
CA GLY A 71 -0.65 -1.01 4.61
C GLY A 71 -1.29 -1.60 5.88
N LEU A 72 -0.61 -1.51 7.03
CA LEU A 72 -1.13 -2.10 8.27
C LEU A 72 -2.39 -1.38 8.79
N GLY A 73 -2.38 -0.04 8.76
CA GLY A 73 -3.52 0.77 9.18
C GLY A 73 -4.76 0.50 8.33
N PHE A 74 -4.57 0.44 7.01
CA PHE A 74 -5.66 0.16 6.07
C PHE A 74 -6.26 -1.25 6.25
N ARG A 75 -5.42 -2.26 6.48
CA ARG A 75 -5.92 -3.62 6.81
C ARG A 75 -6.71 -3.66 8.11
N ARG A 76 -6.27 -2.93 9.14
CA ARG A 76 -7.01 -2.82 10.41
C ARG A 76 -8.35 -2.13 10.20
N LEU A 77 -8.37 -1.06 9.40
CA LEU A 77 -9.60 -0.34 9.05
C LEU A 77 -10.61 -1.28 8.37
N LEU A 78 -10.21 -1.99 7.32
CA LEU A 78 -11.11 -2.91 6.60
C LEU A 78 -11.65 -4.02 7.50
N LYS A 79 -10.79 -4.67 8.30
CA LYS A 79 -11.21 -5.70 9.26
C LYS A 79 -12.18 -5.17 10.31
N LYS A 80 -11.96 -3.96 10.81
CA LYS A 80 -12.86 -3.30 11.77
C LYS A 80 -14.27 -3.10 11.21
N HIS A 81 -14.39 -2.89 9.90
CA HIS A 81 -15.68 -2.69 9.22
C HIS A 81 -16.28 -3.96 8.61
N GLY A 82 -15.78 -5.14 9.00
CA GLY A 82 -16.38 -6.43 8.66
C GLY A 82 -15.95 -7.02 7.33
N PHE A 83 -15.02 -6.38 6.61
CA PHE A 83 -14.52 -6.94 5.35
C PHE A 83 -13.59 -8.12 5.58
N GLN A 84 -13.70 -9.12 4.70
CA GLN A 84 -12.73 -10.21 4.63
C GLN A 84 -11.46 -9.71 3.94
N VAL A 85 -10.31 -9.84 4.62
CA VAL A 85 -9.02 -9.37 4.11
C VAL A 85 -7.99 -10.50 4.17
N PHE A 86 -7.51 -10.90 2.99
CA PHE A 86 -6.46 -11.91 2.82
C PHE A 86 -5.15 -11.26 2.39
N LEU A 87 -4.04 -11.86 2.85
CA LEU A 87 -2.70 -11.53 2.39
C LEU A 87 -2.18 -12.65 1.52
N ILE A 88 -1.75 -12.32 0.31
CA ILE A 88 -1.03 -13.24 -0.57
C ILE A 88 0.47 -13.00 -0.40
N ASP A 89 1.21 -14.10 -0.35
CA ASP A 89 2.66 -14.03 -0.43
C ASP A 89 3.10 -13.68 -1.85
N GLU A 90 3.67 -12.48 -2.02
CA GLU A 90 4.17 -12.02 -3.30
C GLU A 90 5.57 -12.58 -3.62
N TYR A 91 6.17 -13.36 -2.72
CA TYR A 91 7.48 -13.93 -2.92
C TYR A 91 7.57 -14.66 -4.26
N LYS A 92 8.51 -14.21 -5.11
CA LYS A 92 8.79 -14.75 -6.46
C LYS A 92 7.61 -14.70 -7.45
N THR A 93 6.50 -14.04 -7.15
CA THR A 93 5.37 -13.90 -8.09
C THR A 93 5.77 -13.28 -9.43
N SER A 94 6.72 -12.33 -9.42
CA SER A 94 7.30 -11.73 -10.64
C SER A 94 8.32 -12.61 -11.36
N ARG A 95 8.69 -13.77 -10.80
CA ARG A 95 9.64 -14.73 -11.40
C ARG A 95 8.94 -16.00 -11.88
N CYS A 96 7.84 -16.37 -11.24
CA CYS A 96 7.07 -17.56 -11.54
C CYS A 96 6.08 -17.31 -12.68
N CYS A 97 6.11 -18.16 -13.70
CA CYS A 97 5.11 -18.12 -14.77
C CYS A 97 3.78 -18.73 -14.27
N PRO A 98 2.63 -18.07 -14.49
CA PRO A 98 1.34 -18.58 -14.03
C PRO A 98 0.90 -19.86 -14.76
N THR A 99 1.44 -20.13 -15.95
CA THR A 99 1.07 -21.32 -16.75
C THR A 99 1.90 -22.54 -16.41
N CYS A 100 3.22 -22.40 -16.27
CA CYS A 100 4.11 -23.54 -16.01
C CYS A 100 4.57 -23.65 -14.55
N HIS A 101 4.15 -22.73 -13.68
CA HIS A 101 4.45 -22.68 -12.24
C HIS A 101 5.94 -22.76 -11.88
N ASN A 102 6.82 -22.44 -12.82
CA ASN A 102 8.28 -22.45 -12.65
C ASN A 102 8.81 -21.02 -12.68
N GLU A 103 9.99 -20.81 -12.08
CA GLU A 103 10.75 -19.56 -12.15
C GLU A 103 11.41 -19.35 -13.53
N SER A 104 10.59 -19.22 -14.57
CA SER A 104 11.02 -19.14 -15.97
C SER A 104 10.81 -17.77 -16.59
N LEU A 105 10.38 -16.76 -15.83
CA LEU A 105 10.19 -15.41 -16.34
C LEU A 105 11.53 -14.66 -16.44
N HIS A 106 11.76 -14.02 -17.58
CA HIS A 106 12.92 -13.15 -17.82
C HIS A 106 12.51 -11.88 -18.55
N THR A 107 13.30 -10.82 -18.38
CA THR A 107 13.14 -9.58 -19.14
C THR A 107 13.69 -9.76 -20.55
N PHE A 108 12.98 -9.24 -21.55
CA PHE A 108 13.36 -9.41 -22.96
C PHE A 108 13.34 -8.10 -23.75
N ARG A 109 12.45 -7.17 -23.41
CA ARG A 109 12.27 -5.93 -24.17
C ARG A 109 13.29 -4.89 -23.75
N ARG A 110 14.04 -4.35 -24.72
CA ARG A 110 14.84 -3.13 -24.54
C ARG A 110 14.09 -1.94 -25.14
N ILE A 111 14.11 -0.81 -24.44
CA ILE A 111 13.49 0.44 -24.88
C ILE A 111 14.54 1.57 -24.84
N PRO A 112 14.36 2.65 -25.63
CA PRO A 112 15.17 3.86 -25.47
C PRO A 112 15.08 4.35 -24.02
N ASN A 113 16.20 4.83 -23.48
CA ASN A 113 16.24 5.26 -22.09
C ASN A 113 15.23 6.42 -21.85
N PRO A 114 14.24 6.28 -20.96
CA PRO A 114 13.26 7.35 -20.73
C PRO A 114 13.90 8.61 -20.16
N ARG A 115 15.08 8.51 -19.52
CA ARG A 115 15.83 9.64 -19.00
C ARG A 115 16.72 10.22 -20.10
N LEU A 116 16.26 11.28 -20.76
CA LEU A 116 16.94 11.95 -21.88
C LEU A 116 18.44 12.22 -21.59
N TYR A 117 18.74 12.82 -20.44
CA TYR A 117 20.11 13.14 -20.02
C TYR A 117 21.03 11.93 -19.81
N ARG A 118 20.48 10.71 -19.72
CA ARG A 118 21.28 9.47 -19.60
C ARG A 118 21.48 8.76 -20.93
N ARG A 119 20.84 9.21 -22.02
CA ARG A 119 20.87 8.51 -23.31
C ARG A 119 22.25 8.49 -23.95
N GLU A 120 23.04 9.54 -23.74
CA GLU A 120 24.40 9.62 -24.28
C GLU A 120 25.27 8.45 -23.77
N ARG A 121 25.22 8.17 -22.47
CA ARG A 121 25.99 7.08 -21.85
C ARG A 121 25.27 5.73 -21.87
N TYR A 122 23.94 5.75 -21.77
CA TYR A 122 23.08 4.56 -21.70
C TYR A 122 21.86 4.74 -22.63
N PRO A 123 22.01 4.48 -23.94
CA PRO A 123 20.97 4.79 -24.93
C PRO A 123 19.73 3.92 -24.79
N THR A 124 19.90 2.67 -24.33
CA THR A 124 18.80 1.72 -24.13
C THR A 124 18.81 1.15 -22.72
N VAL A 125 17.62 0.87 -22.21
CA VAL A 125 17.40 0.20 -20.92
C VAL A 125 16.53 -1.03 -21.11
N VAL A 126 16.75 -2.04 -20.28
CA VAL A 126 15.87 -3.21 -20.21
C VAL A 126 14.58 -2.80 -19.51
N CYS A 127 13.44 -3.13 -20.12
CA CYS A 127 12.13 -2.91 -19.54
C CYS A 127 11.86 -3.99 -18.48
N GLN A 128 12.01 -3.63 -17.20
CA GLN A 128 11.92 -4.58 -16.09
C GLN A 128 10.51 -5.15 -15.89
N GLY A 129 9.47 -4.39 -16.23
CA GLY A 129 8.08 -4.82 -16.06
C GLY A 129 7.54 -5.74 -17.15
N LEU A 130 8.29 -5.95 -18.25
CA LEU A 130 7.87 -6.82 -19.35
C LEU A 130 8.66 -8.12 -19.33
N LEU A 131 7.97 -9.17 -18.90
CA LEU A 131 8.53 -10.49 -18.70
C LEU A 131 7.99 -11.48 -19.74
N ARG A 132 8.83 -12.44 -20.12
CA ARG A 132 8.47 -13.55 -20.99
C ARG A 132 8.92 -14.85 -20.34
N CYS A 133 8.11 -15.90 -20.51
CA CYS A 133 8.48 -17.25 -20.07
C CYS A 133 9.52 -17.85 -21.02
N THR A 134 10.58 -18.45 -20.49
CA THR A 134 11.55 -19.24 -21.28
C THR A 134 10.97 -20.57 -21.77
N ASN A 135 10.01 -21.14 -21.04
CA ASN A 135 9.37 -22.41 -21.38
C ASN A 135 8.29 -22.24 -22.45
N LEU A 136 8.71 -21.92 -23.68
CA LEU A 136 7.81 -21.72 -24.81
C LEU A 136 7.01 -22.98 -25.15
N SER A 137 7.56 -24.17 -24.95
CA SER A 137 6.88 -25.45 -25.22
C SER A 137 5.60 -25.65 -24.42
N LYS A 138 5.54 -25.14 -23.17
CA LYS A 138 4.35 -25.22 -22.31
C LYS A 138 3.48 -23.96 -22.36
N CYS A 139 4.07 -22.82 -22.69
CA CYS A 139 3.42 -21.51 -22.56
C CYS A 139 3.02 -20.86 -23.90
N ALA A 140 3.40 -21.41 -25.06
CA ALA A 140 3.03 -20.88 -26.38
C ALA A 140 1.53 -21.04 -26.71
N VAL A 141 0.79 -21.85 -25.92
CA VAL A 141 -0.61 -22.20 -26.20
C VAL A 141 -1.61 -21.24 -25.52
N ALA A 142 -1.16 -20.34 -24.65
CA ALA A 142 -2.04 -19.48 -23.86
C ALA A 142 -2.35 -18.11 -24.50
N ALA A 143 -2.06 -17.92 -25.79
CA ALA A 143 -2.34 -16.68 -26.52
C ALA A 143 -3.32 -16.95 -27.68
N GLN A 144 -4.57 -17.25 -27.34
CA GLN A 144 -5.72 -17.21 -28.25
C GLN A 144 -6.83 -16.40 -27.58
#